data_AF-A0A379XT53-F1
#
_entry.id   AF-A0A379XT53-F1
#
_cell.length_a   1.000
_cell.length_b   1.000
_cell.length_c   1.000
_cell.angle_alpha   90.00
_cell.angle_beta   90.00
_cell.angle_gamma   90.00
#
_symmetry.space_group_name_H-M   'P 1'
#
loop_
_entity.id
_entity.type
_entity.pdbx_description
1 polymer ?
#
loop_
_entity_poly.entity_id
_entity_poly.type
_entity_poly.pdbx_seq_one_letter_code
_entity_poly.pdbx_strand_id
1 'polypeptide(L)'
;MTATAQQLEFLKNSIKSIQDYPKPGILFRDVTSLLEDPKAYALSIELLVERYKNAGITKVVGTEARGFLFGAPVALGLGVGFVPGT
;
A
#
# COMPACT_ATOMS: atom_id res chain seq x y z
N MET A 1 -9.82 11.48 8.36
CA MET A 1 -8.99 12.66 8.03
C MET A 1 -8.41 12.48 6.64
N THR A 2 -8.18 13.55 5.89
CA THR A 2 -7.52 13.47 4.57
C THR A 2 -6.01 13.45 4.76
N ALA A 3 -5.30 12.59 4.01
CA ALA A 3 -3.83 12.56 4.04
C ALA A 3 -3.25 13.95 3.75
N THR A 4 -2.22 14.35 4.49
CA THR A 4 -1.55 15.63 4.24
C THR A 4 -0.62 15.52 3.02
N ALA A 5 -0.37 16.64 2.35
CA ALA A 5 0.57 16.68 1.23
C ALA A 5 1.97 16.16 1.62
N GLN A 6 2.43 16.49 2.84
CA GLN A 6 3.71 16.03 3.36
C GLN A 6 3.77 14.51 3.57
N GLN A 7 2.69 13.89 4.07
CA GLN A 7 2.60 12.44 4.19
C GLN A 7 2.65 11.76 2.82
N LEU A 8 1.92 12.29 1.84
CA LEU A 8 1.91 11.76 0.47
C LEU A 8 3.27 11.91 -0.22
N GLU A 9 3.96 13.03 -0.01
CA GLU A 9 5.31 13.25 -0.54
C GLU A 9 6.32 12.29 0.11
N PHE A 10 6.24 12.08 1.42
CA PHE A 10 7.08 11.12 2.12
C PHE A 10 6.91 9.69 1.57
N LEU A 11 5.65 9.23 1.41
CA LEU A 11 5.37 7.91 0.82
C LEU A 11 5.83 7.80 -0.63
N LYS A 12 5.70 8.88 -1.42
CA LYS A 12 6.17 8.88 -2.81
C LYS A 12 7.70 8.76 -2.88
N ASN A 13 8.41 9.42 -1.96
CA ASN A 13 9.87 9.41 -1.92
C ASN A 13 10.46 8.09 -1.38
N SER A 14 9.69 7.28 -0.65
CA SER A 14 10.14 5.97 -0.18
C SER A 14 10.07 4.88 -1.26
N ILE A 15 9.45 5.14 -2.41
CA ILE A 15 9.35 4.22 -3.54
C ILE A 15 10.50 4.46 -4.52
N LYS A 16 11.38 3.47 -4.69
CA LYS A 16 12.49 3.54 -5.65
C LYS A 16 11.96 3.48 -7.09
N SER A 17 12.63 4.20 -7.97
CA SER A 17 12.31 4.24 -9.39
C SER A 17 13.48 3.68 -10.18
N ILE A 18 13.25 2.60 -10.92
CA ILE A 18 14.28 1.89 -11.68
C ILE A 18 14.02 2.12 -13.17
N GLN A 19 14.94 2.82 -13.82
CA GLN A 19 14.85 3.12 -15.25
C GLN A 19 15.14 1.86 -16.07
N ASP A 20 14.42 1.71 -17.18
CA ASP A 20 14.59 0.66 -18.20
C ASP A 20 14.42 -0.78 -17.69
N TYR A 21 13.58 -0.97 -16.67
CA TYR A 21 13.25 -2.29 -16.13
C TYR A 21 11.75 -2.61 -16.30
N PRO A 22 11.37 -3.84 -16.70
CA PRO A 22 12.24 -4.95 -17.14
C PRO A 22 12.75 -4.80 -18.58
N LYS A 23 12.36 -3.73 -19.29
CA LYS A 23 12.79 -3.43 -20.66
C LYS A 23 12.93 -1.91 -20.86
N PRO A 24 13.69 -1.47 -21.87
CA PRO A 24 13.90 -0.05 -22.15
C PRO A 24 12.61 0.76 -22.30
N GLY A 25 12.62 1.99 -21.78
CA GLY A 25 11.51 2.92 -21.81
C GLY A 25 10.51 2.79 -20.64
N ILE A 26 10.72 1.85 -19.72
CA ILE A 26 9.86 1.68 -18.53
C ILE A 26 10.55 2.25 -17.28
N LEU A 27 9.83 3.09 -16.54
CA LEU A 27 10.23 3.49 -15.19
C LEU A 27 9.50 2.63 -14.16
N PHE A 28 10.15 1.56 -13.72
CA PHE A 28 9.59 0.63 -12.74
C PHE A 28 9.50 1.27 -11.36
N ARG A 29 8.35 1.14 -10.70
CA ARG A 29 8.11 1.63 -9.33
C ARG A 29 8.25 0.46 -8.37
N ASP A 30 9.39 0.41 -7.70
CA ASP A 30 9.69 -0.66 -6.77
C ASP A 30 9.16 -0.32 -5.37
N VAL A 31 8.08 -1.01 -4.99
CA VAL A 31 7.45 -0.86 -3.68
C VAL A 31 8.24 -1.55 -2.56
N THR A 32 9.23 -2.40 -2.87
CA THR A 32 9.99 -3.10 -1.83
C THR A 32 10.76 -2.15 -0.92
N SER A 33 11.26 -1.02 -1.45
CA SER A 33 11.90 0.01 -0.64
C SER A 33 10.95 0.69 0.33
N LEU A 34 9.66 0.80 -0.01
CA LEU A 34 8.63 1.30 0.92
C LEU A 34 8.37 0.27 2.02
N LEU A 35 8.36 -1.03 1.67
CA LEU A 35 8.17 -2.12 2.63
C LEU A 35 9.34 -2.26 3.62
N GLU A 36 10.56 -1.95 3.19
CA GLU A 36 11.76 -1.92 4.03
C GLU A 36 11.77 -0.74 5.03
N ASP A 37 11.06 0.36 4.73
CA ASP A 37 10.91 1.50 5.64
C ASP A 37 9.67 1.29 6.55
N PRO A 38 9.86 1.00 7.84
CA PRO A 38 8.74 0.72 8.75
C PRO A 38 7.79 1.90 8.91
N LYS A 39 8.29 3.15 8.81
CA LYS A 39 7.45 4.35 8.93
C LYS A 39 6.61 4.53 7.67
N ALA A 40 7.21 4.36 6.50
CA ALA A 40 6.49 4.48 5.24
C ALA A 40 5.45 3.39 5.09
N TYR A 41 5.79 2.15 5.43
CA TYR A 41 4.84 1.05 5.35
C TYR A 41 3.67 1.24 6.32
N ALA A 42 3.93 1.53 7.60
CA ALA A 42 2.88 1.77 8.59
C ALA A 42 1.95 2.92 8.18
N LEU A 43 2.51 4.05 7.74
CA LEU A 43 1.73 5.20 7.28
C LEU A 43 0.87 4.86 6.06
N SER A 44 1.38 4.06 5.12
CA SER A 44 0.60 3.64 3.95
C SER A 44 -0.64 2.84 4.35
N ILE A 45 -0.52 1.94 5.33
CA ILE A 45 -1.64 1.15 5.83
C ILE A 45 -2.61 2.03 6.64
N GLU A 46 -2.09 2.90 7.50
CA GLU A 46 -2.90 3.82 8.31
C GLU A 46 -3.81 4.69 7.43
N LEU A 47 -3.25 5.30 6.38
CA LEU A 47 -4.02 6.16 5.47
C LEU A 47 -5.11 5.38 4.71
N LEU A 48 -4.82 4.13 4.31
CA LEU A 48 -5.80 3.26 3.67
C LEU A 48 -6.92 2.86 4.65
N VAL A 49 -6.59 2.45 5.86
CA VAL A 49 -7.56 2.09 6.91
C VAL A 49 -8.43 3.30 7.25
N GLU A 50 -7.83 4.46 7.50
CA GLU A 50 -8.53 5.71 7.83
C GLU A 50 -9.51 6.12 6.73
N ARG A 51 -9.16 5.89 5.46
CA ARG A 51 -10.02 6.18 4.31
C ARG A 51 -11.29 5.34 4.29
N TYR A 52 -11.25 4.11 4.81
CA TYR A 52 -12.33 3.13 4.70
C TYR A 52 -13.00 2.75 6.03
N LYS A 53 -12.51 3.23 7.18
CA LYS A 53 -13.02 2.85 8.52
C LYS A 53 -14.53 3.04 8.72
N ASN A 54 -15.14 4.01 8.03
CA ASN A 54 -16.56 4.32 8.12
C ASN A 54 -17.37 3.89 6.88
N ALA A 55 -16.74 3.15 5.95
CA ALA A 55 -17.36 2.79 4.67
C ALA A 55 -18.21 1.50 4.73
N GLY A 56 -18.35 0.88 5.91
CA GLY A 56 -19.11 -0.36 6.07
C GLY A 56 -18.50 -1.57 5.33
N ILE A 57 -17.18 -1.55 5.12
CA ILE A 57 -16.45 -2.67 4.50
C ILE A 57 -16.56 -3.89 5.41
N THR A 58 -16.82 -5.07 4.83
CA THR A 58 -16.92 -6.34 5.56
C THR A 58 -15.86 -7.36 5.16
N LYS A 59 -15.18 -7.13 4.04
CA LYS A 59 -14.07 -7.93 3.52
C LYS A 59 -13.09 -7.06 2.73
N VAL A 60 -11.82 -7.44 2.74
CA VAL A 60 -10.78 -6.89 1.87
C VAL A 60 -10.25 -8.01 0.99
N VAL A 61 -10.21 -7.79 -0.32
CA VAL A 61 -9.63 -8.72 -1.29
C VAL A 61 -8.25 -8.20 -1.70
N GLY A 62 -7.24 -9.06 -1.70
CA GLY A 62 -5.92 -8.76 -2.26
C GLY A 62 -5.58 -9.76 -3.35
N THR A 63 -5.04 -9.31 -4.47
CA THR A 63 -4.55 -10.19 -5.54
C THR A 63 -3.10 -10.62 -5.31
N GLU A 64 -2.74 -11.82 -5.74
CA GLU A 64 -1.40 -12.35 -5.50
C GLU A 64 -0.30 -11.63 -6.31
N ALA A 65 0.95 -11.62 -5.85
CA ALA A 65 1.38 -11.81 -4.46
C ALA A 65 1.48 -10.47 -3.71
N ARG A 66 1.86 -9.40 -4.43
CA ARG A 66 2.11 -8.07 -3.83
C ARG A 66 0.87 -7.40 -3.27
N GLY A 67 -0.32 -7.74 -3.77
CA GLY A 67 -1.57 -7.22 -3.23
C GLY A 67 -1.82 -7.68 -1.79
N PHE A 68 -1.29 -8.85 -1.39
CA PHE A 68 -1.42 -9.35 -0.02
C PHE A 68 -0.68 -8.45 0.98
N LEU A 69 0.46 -7.88 0.57
CA LEU A 69 1.31 -7.02 1.40
C LEU A 69 0.60 -5.73 1.85
N PHE A 70 -0.45 -5.30 1.15
CA PHE A 70 -1.22 -4.12 1.55
C PHE A 70 -2.63 -4.51 1.99
N GLY A 71 -3.27 -5.44 1.29
CA GLY A 71 -4.64 -5.87 1.57
C GLY A 71 -4.79 -6.53 2.93
N ALA A 72 -3.88 -7.42 3.33
CA ALA A 72 -4.00 -8.12 4.61
C ALA A 72 -3.84 -7.18 5.82
N PRO A 73 -2.84 -6.28 5.88
CA PRO A 73 -2.76 -5.28 6.96
C PRO A 73 -3.95 -4.32 7.00
N VAL A 74 -4.50 -3.93 5.84
CA VAL A 74 -5.71 -3.09 5.81
C VAL A 74 -6.93 -3.84 6.35
N ALA A 75 -7.08 -5.12 5.98
CA ALA A 75 -8.14 -5.97 6.54
C ALA A 75 -8.04 -6.07 8.07
N LEU A 76 -6.81 -6.27 8.56
CA LEU A 76 -6.51 -6.30 9.99
C LEU A 76 -6.86 -4.97 10.67
N GLY A 77 -6.43 -3.84 10.11
CA GLY A 77 -6.71 -2.51 10.66
C GLY A 77 -8.20 -2.12 10.64
N LEU A 78 -8.97 -2.67 9.69
CA LEU A 78 -10.42 -2.49 9.62
C LEU A 78 -11.20 -3.51 10.48
N GLY A 79 -10.55 -4.53 11.03
CA GLY A 79 -11.20 -5.59 11.81
C GLY A 79 -12.09 -6.51 10.96
N VAL A 80 -11.74 -6.74 9.70
CA VAL A 80 -12.55 -7.52 8.74
C VAL A 80 -11.77 -8.68 8.15
N GLY A 81 -12.49 -9.63 7.53
CA GLY A 81 -11.86 -10.78 6.89
C GLY A 81 -11.06 -10.39 5.64
N PHE A 82 -9.86 -10.94 5.50
CA PHE A 82 -9.08 -10.89 4.26
C PHE A 82 -9.45 -12.08 3.36
N VAL A 83 -9.59 -11.83 2.05
CA VAL A 83 -9.87 -12.84 1.03
C VAL A 83 -8.74 -12.83 0.00
N PRO A 84 -7.96 -13.91 -0.14
CA PRO A 84 -6.95 -14.01 -1.18
C PRO A 84 -7.61 -14.21 -2.54
N GLY A 85 -7.21 -13.41 -3.53
CA GLY A 85 -7.55 -13.59 -4.95
C GLY A 85 -6.29 -13.96 -5.74
N THR A 86 -6.44 -14.89 -6.69
CA THR A 86 -5.43 -15.25 -7.69
C THR A 86 -5.68 -14.47 -8.98
#